data_AF-A0A101F217-F1
#
_entry.id   AF-A0A101F217-F1
#
_cell.length_a   1.000
_cell.length_b   1.000
_cell.length_c   1.000
_cell.angle_alpha   90.00
_cell.angle_beta   90.00
_cell.angle_gamma   90.00
#
_symmetry.space_group_name_H-M   'P 1'
#
loop_
_entity.id
_entity.type
_entity.pdbx_description
1 polymer ?
#
loop_
_entity_poly.entity_id
_entity_poly.type
_entity_poly.pdbx_seq_one_letter_code
_entity_poly.pdbx_strand_id
1 'polypeptide(L)'
;MDMEKIREVVKKAETLHKEFQKFFLELYSLSSNWSFEELRDVLSSLYSVIEKKFDTASEIVSMASLVGGRFEVFARELQKNEHQMKFRVEELFPLVENPKISFSERSRVNASLQRLLQFYRIYDYSVTQSIQKLNGELEGLIFISEERKLPPTNILNKMQKIEILEKTVTNLVSFVYYLYYHPSWVHKVEEALRDWHSKGLLWVEVRNIEKNSGVEREHATRILEGLMLIGVVEKRERGGEYVYKLRGFGED
;
A
#
# COMPACT_ATOMS: atom_id res chain seq x y z
N MET A 1 25.44 4.20 -7.97
CA MET A 1 24.23 4.89 -8.45
C MET A 1 24.23 6.29 -7.86
N ASP A 2 23.85 7.27 -8.68
CA ASP A 2 23.87 8.69 -8.33
C ASP A 2 22.57 9.07 -7.60
N MET A 3 22.69 9.67 -6.40
CA MET A 3 21.53 10.12 -5.64
C MET A 3 20.77 11.24 -6.37
N GLU A 4 21.45 12.03 -7.21
CA GLU A 4 20.80 13.04 -8.03
C GLU A 4 19.86 12.39 -9.04
N LYS A 5 20.23 11.25 -9.63
CA LYS A 5 19.33 10.52 -10.53
C LYS A 5 18.06 10.07 -9.82
N ILE A 6 18.18 9.51 -8.60
CA ILE A 6 17.00 9.09 -7.83
C ILE A 6 16.12 10.31 -7.50
N ARG A 7 16.74 11.41 -7.06
CA ARG A 7 16.06 12.67 -6.78
C ARG A 7 15.33 13.21 -8.01
N GLU A 8 15.94 13.20 -9.18
CA GLU A 8 15.32 13.65 -10.43
C GLU A 8 14.06 12.84 -10.75
N VAL A 9 14.10 11.52 -10.60
CA VAL A 9 12.94 10.66 -10.89
C VAL A 9 11.84 10.85 -9.84
N VAL A 10 12.16 11.02 -8.56
CA VAL A 10 11.14 11.35 -7.53
C VAL A 10 10.52 12.73 -7.78
N LYS A 11 11.32 13.72 -8.19
CA LYS A 11 10.82 15.05 -8.58
C LYS A 11 9.95 14.99 -9.83
N LYS A 12 10.28 14.12 -10.78
CA LYS A 12 9.45 13.83 -11.95
C LYS A 12 8.09 13.24 -11.53
N ALA A 13 8.08 12.31 -10.58
CA ALA A 13 6.82 11.76 -10.04
C ALA A 13 5.94 12.83 -9.38
N GLU A 14 6.54 13.75 -8.62
CA GLU A 14 5.83 14.91 -8.04
C GLU A 14 5.23 15.83 -9.11
N THR A 15 6.02 16.14 -10.15
CA THR A 15 5.59 16.99 -11.26
C THR A 15 4.43 16.36 -12.03
N LEU A 16 4.55 15.06 -12.36
CA LEU A 16 3.50 14.31 -13.02
C LEU A 16 2.24 14.20 -12.15
N HIS A 17 2.38 14.09 -10.84
CA HIS A 17 1.22 14.09 -9.94
C HIS A 17 0.48 15.43 -9.95
N LYS A 18 1.20 16.56 -9.95
CA LYS A 18 0.59 17.90 -10.12
C LYS A 18 -0.09 18.06 -11.48
N GLU A 19 0.49 17.51 -12.55
CA GLU A 19 -0.13 17.48 -13.88
C GLU A 19 -1.41 16.64 -13.87
N PHE A 20 -1.37 15.45 -13.27
CA PHE A 20 -2.53 14.58 -13.11
C PHE A 20 -3.67 15.28 -12.36
N GLN A 21 -3.37 15.99 -11.28
CA GLN A 21 -4.37 16.75 -10.52
C GLN A 21 -5.11 17.78 -11.40
N LYS A 22 -4.45 18.41 -12.37
CA LYS A 22 -5.10 19.36 -13.29
C LYS A 22 -6.12 18.66 -14.19
N PHE A 23 -5.74 17.57 -14.85
CA PHE A 23 -6.67 16.79 -15.67
C PHE A 23 -7.80 16.16 -14.82
N PHE A 24 -7.52 15.79 -13.58
CA PHE A 24 -8.55 15.26 -12.69
C PHE A 24 -9.57 16.33 -12.28
N LEU A 25 -9.15 17.58 -12.10
CA LEU A 25 -10.06 18.70 -11.87
C LEU A 25 -10.95 18.97 -13.09
N GLU A 26 -10.42 18.84 -14.30
CA GLU A 26 -11.21 18.92 -15.54
C GLU A 26 -12.28 17.82 -15.58
N LEU A 27 -11.90 16.58 -15.25
CA LEU A 27 -12.84 15.45 -15.13
C LEU A 27 -13.92 15.71 -14.06
N TYR A 28 -13.55 16.31 -12.93
CA TYR A 28 -14.49 16.69 -11.88
C TYR A 28 -15.52 17.71 -12.37
N SER A 29 -15.07 18.69 -13.16
CA SER A 29 -15.96 19.72 -13.74
C SER A 29 -16.97 19.14 -14.74
N LEU A 30 -16.59 18.07 -15.44
CA LEU A 30 -17.45 17.37 -16.39
C LEU A 30 -18.48 16.45 -15.72
N SER A 31 -18.33 16.11 -14.43
CA SER A 31 -19.19 15.13 -13.74
C SER A 31 -20.70 15.47 -13.71
N SER A 32 -21.06 16.73 -13.95
CA SER A 32 -22.44 17.24 -13.89
C SER A 32 -23.10 17.42 -15.26
N ASN A 33 -22.31 17.61 -16.32
CA ASN A 33 -22.80 17.79 -17.68
C ASN A 33 -21.66 17.48 -18.67
N TRP A 34 -21.71 16.31 -19.30
CA TRP A 34 -20.66 15.82 -20.20
C TRP A 34 -21.25 15.25 -21.50
N SER A 35 -20.52 15.43 -22.59
CA SER A 35 -20.67 14.63 -23.81
C SER A 35 -19.69 13.45 -23.83
N PHE A 36 -20.01 12.40 -24.59
CA PHE A 36 -19.14 11.23 -24.70
C PHE A 36 -17.77 11.57 -25.30
N GLU A 37 -17.73 12.52 -26.23
CA GLU A 37 -16.48 13.00 -26.86
C GLU A 37 -15.59 13.72 -25.85
N GLU A 38 -16.14 14.71 -25.12
CA GLU A 38 -15.39 15.43 -24.07
C GLU A 38 -14.87 14.48 -22.99
N LEU A 39 -15.71 13.53 -22.54
CA LEU A 39 -15.31 12.57 -21.54
C LEU A 39 -14.19 11.65 -22.04
N ARG A 40 -14.26 11.20 -23.30
CA ARG A 40 -13.22 10.37 -23.92
C ARG A 40 -11.90 11.11 -24.00
N ASP A 41 -11.93 12.37 -24.41
CA ASP A 41 -10.72 13.16 -24.61
C ASP A 41 -10.01 13.44 -23.27
N VAL A 42 -10.79 13.76 -22.22
CA VAL A 42 -10.25 13.95 -20.87
C VAL A 42 -9.71 12.63 -20.30
N LEU A 43 -10.45 11.51 -20.43
CA LEU A 43 -9.97 10.20 -19.97
C LEU A 43 -8.69 9.76 -20.70
N SER A 44 -8.59 10.04 -22.00
CA SER A 44 -7.39 9.74 -22.79
C SER A 44 -6.17 10.54 -22.33
N SER A 45 -6.38 11.83 -22.05
CA SER A 45 -5.34 12.72 -21.51
C SER A 45 -4.90 12.26 -20.12
N LEU A 46 -5.86 11.93 -19.27
CA LEU A 46 -5.63 11.44 -17.91
C LEU A 46 -4.87 10.10 -17.92
N TYR A 47 -5.26 9.17 -18.79
CA TYR A 47 -4.59 7.88 -18.95
C TYR A 47 -3.14 8.02 -19.43
N SER A 48 -2.87 8.91 -20.39
CA SER A 48 -1.50 9.21 -20.86
C SER A 48 -0.59 9.67 -19.71
N VAL A 49 -1.11 10.51 -18.80
CA VAL A 49 -0.35 10.95 -17.61
C VAL A 49 -0.18 9.80 -16.62
N ILE A 50 -1.21 8.97 -16.41
CA ILE A 50 -1.11 7.80 -15.52
C ILE A 50 -0.05 6.81 -16.00
N GLU A 51 0.05 6.53 -17.31
CA GLU A 51 1.10 5.63 -17.81
C GLU A 51 2.49 6.15 -17.47
N LYS A 52 2.74 7.44 -17.71
CA LYS A 52 4.01 8.08 -17.33
C LYS A 52 4.26 8.01 -15.83
N LYS A 53 3.22 8.17 -15.00
CA LYS A 53 3.30 8.05 -13.54
C LYS A 53 3.65 6.62 -13.11
N PHE A 54 3.01 5.61 -13.70
CA PHE A 54 3.29 4.21 -13.42
C PHE A 54 4.71 3.79 -13.84
N ASP A 55 5.16 4.23 -15.02
CA ASP A 55 6.52 3.98 -15.49
C ASP A 55 7.55 4.63 -14.57
N THR A 56 7.31 5.88 -14.18
CA THR A 56 8.18 6.61 -13.24
C THR A 56 8.20 5.93 -11.87
N ALA A 57 7.05 5.48 -11.35
CA ALA A 57 6.99 4.74 -10.09
C ALA A 57 7.72 3.39 -10.17
N SER A 58 7.63 2.70 -11.30
CA SER A 58 8.36 1.46 -11.55
C SER A 58 9.87 1.68 -11.62
N GLU A 59 10.31 2.79 -12.22
CA GLU A 59 11.71 3.21 -12.22
C GLU A 59 12.21 3.49 -10.80
N ILE A 60 11.41 4.19 -9.98
CA ILE A 60 11.72 4.44 -8.56
C ILE A 60 11.86 3.12 -7.81
N VAL A 61 10.95 2.15 -7.99
CA VAL A 61 11.04 0.83 -7.35
C VAL A 61 12.32 0.10 -7.76
N SER A 62 12.68 0.12 -9.04
CA SER A 62 13.92 -0.50 -9.52
C SER A 62 15.14 0.09 -8.82
N MET A 63 15.20 1.41 -8.68
CA MET A 63 16.30 2.08 -7.98
C MET A 63 16.23 1.84 -6.46
N ALA A 64 15.03 1.82 -5.89
CA ALA A 64 14.83 1.65 -4.46
C ALA A 64 15.29 0.27 -3.96
N SER A 65 15.25 -0.77 -4.79
CA SER A 65 15.78 -2.10 -4.45
C SER A 65 17.27 -2.10 -4.07
N LEU A 66 18.04 -1.11 -4.53
CA LEU A 66 19.47 -0.95 -4.21
C LEU A 66 19.69 -0.24 -2.87
N VAL A 67 18.68 0.49 -2.38
CA VAL A 67 18.68 1.20 -1.09
C VAL A 67 18.07 0.32 -0.01
N GLY A 68 16.94 -0.31 -0.34
CA GLY A 68 16.12 -1.11 0.56
C GLY A 68 15.47 -0.30 1.68
N GLY A 69 15.06 -1.01 2.73
CA GLY A 69 14.47 -0.40 3.93
C GLY A 69 13.16 0.34 3.65
N ARG A 70 12.89 1.40 4.43
CA ARG A 70 11.69 2.23 4.28
C ARG A 70 11.56 2.90 2.90
N PHE A 71 12.67 3.26 2.26
CA PHE A 71 12.66 3.85 0.93
C PHE A 71 12.01 2.92 -0.11
N GLU A 72 12.35 1.63 -0.08
CA GLU A 72 11.74 0.62 -0.95
C GLU A 72 10.26 0.40 -0.64
N VAL A 73 9.87 0.42 0.63
CA VAL A 73 8.46 0.30 1.04
C VAL A 73 7.63 1.43 0.43
N PHE A 74 8.08 2.68 0.56
CA PHE A 74 7.36 3.83 0.01
C PHE A 74 7.34 3.83 -1.52
N ALA A 75 8.40 3.35 -2.17
CA ALA A 75 8.43 3.19 -3.62
C ALA A 75 7.39 2.17 -4.12
N ARG A 76 7.27 1.02 -3.44
CA ARG A 76 6.28 -0.02 -3.76
C ARG A 76 4.85 0.45 -3.48
N GLU A 77 4.63 1.20 -2.40
CA GLU A 77 3.34 1.83 -2.11
C GLU A 77 2.94 2.81 -3.22
N LEU A 78 3.86 3.67 -3.66
CA LEU A 78 3.63 4.57 -4.79
C LEU A 78 3.24 3.80 -6.06
N GLN A 79 4.03 2.81 -6.47
CA GLN A 79 3.75 2.00 -7.66
C GLN A 79 2.39 1.30 -7.59
N LYS A 80 2.05 0.73 -6.42
CA LYS A 80 0.75 0.09 -6.19
C LYS A 80 -0.40 1.07 -6.37
N ASN A 81 -0.28 2.29 -5.83
CA ASN A 81 -1.31 3.32 -5.97
C ASN A 81 -1.46 3.76 -7.44
N GLU A 82 -0.37 3.93 -8.17
CA GLU A 82 -0.41 4.26 -9.61
C GLU A 82 -1.07 3.16 -10.43
N HIS A 83 -0.75 1.89 -10.14
CA HIS A 83 -1.40 0.75 -10.79
C HIS A 83 -2.90 0.71 -10.52
N GLN A 84 -3.33 0.95 -9.28
CA GLN A 84 -4.75 0.99 -8.93
C GLN A 84 -5.48 2.11 -9.69
N MET A 85 -4.91 3.32 -9.75
CA MET A 85 -5.52 4.43 -10.49
C MET A 85 -5.60 4.13 -11.99
N LYS A 86 -4.54 3.55 -12.58
CA LYS A 86 -4.54 3.09 -13.97
C LYS A 86 -5.72 2.17 -14.26
N PHE A 87 -5.85 1.11 -13.46
CA PHE A 87 -6.92 0.14 -13.61
C PHE A 87 -8.32 0.79 -13.49
N ARG A 88 -8.51 1.72 -12.55
CA ARG A 88 -9.80 2.42 -12.38
C ARG A 88 -10.20 3.28 -13.57
N VAL A 89 -9.23 3.88 -14.25
CA VAL A 89 -9.46 4.67 -15.46
C VAL A 89 -9.68 3.77 -16.66
N GLU A 90 -8.94 2.65 -16.75
CA GLU A 90 -9.18 1.60 -17.76
C GLU A 90 -10.59 1.03 -17.71
N GLU A 91 -11.15 0.84 -16.51
CA GLU A 91 -12.55 0.40 -16.32
C GLU A 91 -13.59 1.37 -16.95
N LEU A 92 -13.22 2.63 -17.22
CA LEU A 92 -14.12 3.62 -17.82
C LEU A 92 -14.10 3.63 -19.35
N PHE A 93 -12.97 3.32 -20.00
CA PHE A 93 -12.87 3.40 -21.47
C PHE A 93 -13.93 2.59 -22.22
N PRO A 94 -14.24 1.32 -21.86
CA PRO A 94 -15.27 0.55 -22.56
C PRO A 94 -16.66 1.18 -22.51
N LEU A 95 -16.94 2.00 -21.48
CA LEU A 95 -18.21 2.69 -21.31
C LEU A 95 -18.33 3.97 -22.14
N VAL A 96 -17.20 4.51 -22.60
CA VAL A 96 -17.13 5.80 -23.30
C VAL A 96 -16.80 5.63 -24.79
N GLU A 97 -16.07 4.58 -25.17
CA GLU A 97 -15.68 4.32 -26.58
C GLU A 97 -16.80 3.79 -27.47
N ASN A 98 -17.73 2.99 -26.93
CA ASN A 98 -18.83 2.39 -27.69
C ASN A 98 -20.19 2.64 -27.02
N PRO A 99 -20.64 3.90 -26.92
CA PRO A 99 -21.91 4.19 -26.26
C PRO A 99 -23.07 3.66 -27.11
N LYS A 100 -23.81 2.67 -26.62
CA LYS A 100 -25.15 2.41 -27.12
C LYS A 100 -26.05 3.44 -26.45
N ILE A 101 -26.60 4.36 -27.23
CA ILE A 101 -27.41 5.51 -26.76
C ILE A 101 -28.65 5.01 -26.00
N SER A 102 -28.49 4.66 -24.73
CA SER A 102 -29.55 4.23 -23.82
C SER A 102 -29.37 4.95 -22.48
N PHE A 103 -30.49 5.31 -21.86
CA PHE A 103 -30.51 5.98 -20.56
C PHE A 103 -29.78 5.15 -19.47
N SER A 104 -29.83 3.82 -19.58
CA SER A 104 -29.15 2.88 -18.67
C SER A 104 -27.62 3.02 -18.72
N GLU A 105 -27.04 3.26 -19.90
CA GLU A 105 -25.58 3.40 -20.05
C GLU A 105 -25.07 4.73 -19.49
N ARG A 106 -25.80 5.84 -19.67
CA ARG A 106 -25.46 7.12 -19.01
C ARG A 106 -25.45 6.99 -17.49
N SER A 107 -26.42 6.28 -16.91
CA SER A 107 -26.44 6.01 -15.47
C SER A 107 -25.23 5.18 -15.02
N ARG A 108 -24.83 4.19 -15.80
CA ARG A 108 -23.64 3.36 -15.53
C ARG A 108 -22.33 4.16 -15.60
N VAL A 109 -22.17 5.02 -16.60
CA VAL A 109 -21.02 5.93 -16.70
C VAL A 109 -20.96 6.86 -15.49
N ASN A 110 -22.08 7.50 -15.14
CA ASN A 110 -22.15 8.38 -13.97
C ASN A 110 -21.78 7.65 -12.67
N ALA A 111 -22.27 6.43 -12.46
CA ALA A 111 -21.92 5.63 -11.29
C ALA A 111 -20.42 5.27 -11.24
N SER A 112 -19.82 4.94 -12.38
CA SER A 112 -18.38 4.66 -12.45
C SER A 112 -17.53 5.93 -12.26
N LEU A 113 -17.94 7.06 -12.81
CA LEU A 113 -17.30 8.35 -12.55
C LEU A 113 -17.35 8.72 -11.08
N GLN A 114 -18.51 8.59 -10.43
CA GLN A 114 -18.64 8.84 -8.99
C GLN A 114 -17.70 7.95 -8.16
N ARG A 115 -17.56 6.66 -8.52
CA ARG A 115 -16.59 5.77 -7.86
C ARG A 115 -15.15 6.21 -8.07
N LEU A 116 -14.78 6.65 -9.28
CA LEU A 116 -13.44 7.19 -9.56
C LEU A 116 -13.17 8.47 -8.74
N LEU A 117 -14.14 9.39 -8.67
CA LEU A 117 -14.02 10.62 -7.87
C LEU A 117 -13.86 10.33 -6.38
N GLN A 118 -14.61 9.36 -5.84
CA GLN A 118 -14.46 8.93 -4.45
C GLN A 118 -13.09 8.30 -4.18
N PHE A 119 -12.62 7.45 -5.12
CA PHE A 119 -11.30 6.81 -5.02
C PHE A 119 -10.16 7.84 -5.06
N TYR A 120 -10.28 8.88 -5.89
CA TYR A 120 -9.24 9.90 -6.05
C TYR A 120 -8.83 10.56 -4.75
N ARG A 121 -9.76 10.84 -3.83
CA ARG A 121 -9.42 11.48 -2.56
C ARG A 121 -8.44 10.64 -1.72
N ILE A 122 -8.64 9.32 -1.71
CA ILE A 122 -7.77 8.39 -0.98
C ILE A 122 -6.44 8.27 -1.74
N TYR A 123 -6.51 8.10 -3.05
CA TYR A 123 -5.34 8.01 -3.92
C TYR A 123 -4.43 9.23 -3.82
N ASP A 124 -4.98 10.45 -3.91
CA ASP A 124 -4.24 11.72 -3.90
C ASP A 124 -3.45 11.87 -2.60
N TYR A 125 -4.10 11.58 -1.46
CA TYR A 125 -3.45 11.54 -0.16
C TYR A 125 -2.33 10.49 -0.12
N SER A 126 -2.60 9.26 -0.54
CA SER A 126 -1.63 8.16 -0.50
C SER A 126 -0.41 8.41 -1.40
N VAL A 127 -0.60 8.95 -2.60
CA VAL A 127 0.49 9.29 -3.53
C VAL A 127 1.30 10.47 -3.00
N THR A 128 0.64 11.54 -2.54
CA THR A 128 1.30 12.70 -1.95
C THR A 128 2.15 12.27 -0.75
N GLN A 129 1.60 11.46 0.14
CA GLN A 129 2.31 10.96 1.32
C GLN A 129 3.51 10.08 0.92
N SER A 130 3.36 9.21 -0.09
CA SER A 130 4.44 8.36 -0.57
C SER A 130 5.59 9.20 -1.14
N ILE A 131 5.29 10.21 -1.96
CA ILE A 131 6.29 11.13 -2.53
C ILE A 131 7.00 11.94 -1.44
N GLN A 132 6.26 12.47 -0.46
CA GLN A 132 6.84 13.20 0.67
C GLN A 132 7.81 12.33 1.48
N LYS A 133 7.41 11.09 1.79
CA LYS A 133 8.26 10.14 2.52
C LYS A 133 9.49 9.74 1.72
N LEU A 134 9.36 9.51 0.41
CA LEU A 134 10.49 9.24 -0.48
C LEU A 134 11.49 10.40 -0.48
N ASN A 135 11.01 11.65 -0.55
CA ASN A 135 11.87 12.83 -0.46
C ASN A 135 12.58 12.92 0.89
N GLY A 136 11.87 12.69 2.00
CA GLY A 136 12.47 12.72 3.35
C GLY A 136 13.57 11.68 3.54
N GLU A 137 13.34 10.44 3.08
CA GLU A 137 14.36 9.38 3.11
C GLU A 137 15.56 9.70 2.19
N LEU A 138 15.32 10.28 1.00
CA LEU A 138 16.40 10.74 0.12
C LEU A 138 17.25 11.84 0.76
N GLU A 139 16.63 12.82 1.40
CA GLU A 139 17.35 13.86 2.12
C GLU A 139 18.19 13.28 3.27
N GLY A 140 17.65 12.31 4.02
CA GLY A 140 18.39 11.59 5.04
C GLY A 140 19.60 10.85 4.47
N LEU A 141 19.45 10.16 3.35
CA LEU A 141 20.54 9.45 2.68
C LEU A 141 21.60 10.41 2.11
N ILE A 142 21.19 11.54 1.56
CA ILE A 142 22.10 12.58 1.07
C ILE A 142 22.86 13.22 2.24
N PHE A 143 22.21 13.44 3.38
CA PHE A 143 22.87 13.94 4.58
C PHE A 143 23.94 12.98 5.09
N ILE A 144 23.68 11.67 5.03
CA ILE A 144 24.65 10.63 5.42
C ILE A 144 25.79 10.48 4.40
N SER A 145 25.54 10.78 3.12
CA SER A 145 26.54 10.70 2.06
C SER A 145 27.20 12.04 1.78
N GLU A 146 28.42 12.22 2.27
CA GLU A 146 29.27 13.40 1.99
C GLU A 146 29.48 13.69 0.49
N GLU A 147 29.44 12.68 -0.40
CA GLU A 147 29.71 12.82 -1.84
C GLU A 147 28.49 12.73 -2.77
N ARG A 148 27.25 12.86 -2.26
CA ARG A 148 26.00 12.63 -3.05
C ARG A 148 25.90 11.27 -3.76
N LYS A 149 26.69 10.29 -3.33
CA LYS A 149 26.58 8.90 -3.77
C LYS A 149 25.67 8.14 -2.82
N LEU A 150 25.30 6.92 -3.17
CA LEU A 150 24.70 6.05 -2.17
C LEU A 150 25.72 5.78 -1.05
N PRO A 151 25.28 5.76 0.23
CA PRO A 151 26.10 5.26 1.30
C PRO A 151 26.64 3.85 0.98
N PRO A 152 27.84 3.49 1.47
CA PRO A 152 28.37 2.15 1.30
C PRO A 152 27.38 1.08 1.77
N THR A 153 27.32 -0.06 1.08
CA THR A 153 26.36 -1.14 1.34
C THR A 153 26.36 -1.62 2.80
N ASN A 154 27.52 -1.59 3.48
CA ASN A 154 27.60 -1.91 4.90
C ASN A 154 26.76 -0.97 5.78
N ILE A 155 26.73 0.32 5.46
CA ILE A 155 25.90 1.31 6.18
C ILE A 155 24.43 1.05 5.89
N LEU A 156 24.06 0.85 4.62
CA LEU A 156 22.67 0.52 4.23
C LEU A 156 22.17 -0.75 4.94
N ASN A 157 22.98 -1.81 4.98
CA ASN A 157 22.64 -3.04 5.69
C ASN A 157 22.47 -2.83 7.20
N LYS A 158 23.30 -1.98 7.82
CA LYS A 158 23.15 -1.62 9.23
C LYS A 158 21.86 -0.84 9.47
N MET A 159 21.52 0.12 8.60
CA MET A 159 20.26 0.87 8.67
C MET A 159 19.05 -0.06 8.57
N GLN A 160 19.04 -0.98 7.61
CA GLN A 160 17.97 -1.97 7.48
C GLN A 160 17.82 -2.84 8.73
N LYS A 161 18.92 -3.27 9.35
CA LYS A 161 18.88 -4.02 10.62
C LYS A 161 18.30 -3.20 11.76
N ILE A 162 18.63 -1.90 11.83
CA ILE A 162 18.07 -0.98 12.84
C ILE A 162 16.56 -0.81 12.62
N GLU A 163 16.10 -0.64 11.38
CA GLU A 163 14.67 -0.53 11.06
C GLU A 163 13.89 -1.80 11.47
N ILE A 164 14.45 -2.98 11.20
CA ILE A 164 13.85 -4.26 11.63
C ILE A 164 13.78 -4.34 13.15
N LEU A 165 14.83 -3.90 13.84
CA LEU A 165 14.88 -3.89 15.30
C LEU A 165 13.84 -2.93 15.88
N GLU A 166 13.72 -1.72 15.34
CA GLU A 166 12.73 -0.72 15.77
C GLU A 166 11.29 -1.25 15.63
N LYS A 167 10.97 -1.89 14.48
CA LYS A 167 9.67 -2.53 14.27
C LYS A 167 9.42 -3.66 15.26
N THR A 168 10.44 -4.49 15.51
CA THR A 168 10.36 -5.60 16.47
C THR A 168 10.08 -5.10 17.89
N VAL A 169 10.81 -4.07 18.33
CA VAL A 169 10.62 -3.44 19.64
C VAL A 169 9.22 -2.82 19.74
N THR A 170 8.76 -2.12 18.71
CA THR A 170 7.41 -1.52 18.69
C THR A 170 6.31 -2.56 18.84
N ASN A 171 6.44 -3.70 18.15
CA ASN A 171 5.51 -4.82 18.27
C ASN A 171 5.55 -5.44 19.68
N LEU A 172 6.74 -5.62 20.26
CA LEU A 172 6.88 -6.11 21.64
C LEU A 172 6.26 -5.16 22.66
N VAL A 173 6.51 -3.86 22.55
CA VAL A 173 5.90 -2.84 23.44
C VAL A 173 4.38 -2.87 23.33
N SER A 174 3.84 -2.93 22.11
CA SER A 174 2.40 -3.07 21.87
C SER A 174 1.84 -4.35 22.48
N PHE A 175 2.57 -5.46 22.37
CA PHE A 175 2.16 -6.74 22.94
C PHE A 175 2.18 -6.73 24.47
N VAL A 176 3.22 -6.14 25.10
CA VAL A 176 3.28 -5.94 26.56
C VAL A 176 2.09 -5.10 27.04
N TYR A 177 1.72 -4.06 26.30
CA TYR A 177 0.52 -3.29 26.59
C TYR A 177 -0.74 -4.18 26.61
N TYR A 178 -0.94 -5.04 25.60
CA TYR A 178 -2.09 -5.97 25.60
C TYR A 178 -2.04 -6.99 26.74
N LEU A 179 -0.86 -7.55 27.05
CA LEU A 179 -0.71 -8.47 28.18
C LEU A 179 -1.09 -7.83 29.52
N TYR A 180 -0.82 -6.53 29.70
CA TYR A 180 -1.09 -5.83 30.95
C TYR A 180 -2.51 -5.25 31.02
N TYR A 181 -2.95 -4.52 29.98
CA TYR A 181 -4.21 -3.77 30.00
C TYR A 181 -5.39 -4.58 29.45
N HIS A 182 -5.16 -5.52 28.53
CA HIS A 182 -6.21 -6.32 27.89
C HIS A 182 -5.84 -7.82 27.82
N PRO A 183 -5.47 -8.48 28.92
CA PRO A 183 -5.04 -9.88 28.91
C PRO A 183 -6.12 -10.82 28.36
N SER A 184 -7.40 -10.49 28.56
CA SER A 184 -8.52 -11.26 28.02
C SER A 184 -8.54 -11.28 26.49
N TRP A 185 -8.06 -10.22 25.83
CA TRP A 185 -7.97 -10.19 24.37
C TRP A 185 -6.87 -11.11 23.86
N VAL A 186 -5.71 -11.12 24.53
CA VAL A 186 -4.62 -12.03 24.21
C VAL A 186 -5.08 -13.48 24.32
N HIS A 187 -5.77 -13.81 25.42
CA HIS A 187 -6.33 -15.15 25.63
C HIS A 187 -7.34 -15.52 24.53
N LYS A 188 -8.31 -14.64 24.22
CA LYS A 188 -9.31 -14.89 23.17
C LYS A 188 -8.68 -15.09 21.79
N VAL A 189 -7.63 -14.34 21.46
CA VAL A 189 -6.92 -14.48 20.18
C VAL A 189 -6.20 -15.83 20.10
N GLU A 190 -5.53 -16.24 21.18
CA GLU A 190 -4.87 -17.54 21.26
C GLU A 190 -5.87 -18.70 21.21
N GLU A 191 -6.95 -18.62 21.97
CA GLU A 191 -8.03 -19.61 22.01
C GLU A 191 -8.73 -19.72 20.64
N ALA A 192 -9.02 -18.59 20.00
CA ALA A 192 -9.58 -18.59 18.65
C ALA A 192 -8.66 -19.31 17.64
N LEU A 193 -7.35 -19.17 17.79
CA LEU A 193 -6.38 -19.86 16.96
C LEU A 193 -6.37 -21.38 17.26
N ARG A 194 -6.43 -21.78 18.55
CA ARG A 194 -6.58 -23.19 18.96
C ARG A 194 -7.86 -23.82 18.42
N ASP A 195 -8.97 -23.11 18.44
CA ASP A 195 -10.27 -23.57 17.93
C ASP A 195 -10.25 -23.81 16.42
N TRP A 196 -9.58 -22.96 15.66
CA TRP A 196 -9.46 -23.17 14.22
C TRP A 196 -8.57 -24.36 13.88
N HIS A 197 -7.50 -24.54 14.65
CA HIS A 197 -6.64 -25.71 14.57
C HIS A 197 -7.40 -27.01 14.92
N SER A 198 -8.22 -27.01 15.97
CA SER A 198 -9.05 -28.18 16.33
C SER A 198 -10.10 -28.52 15.27
N LYS A 199 -10.50 -27.54 14.44
CA LYS A 199 -11.35 -27.72 13.25
C LYS A 199 -10.58 -28.17 12.00
N GLY A 200 -9.27 -28.42 12.11
CA GLY A 200 -8.42 -28.98 11.05
C GLY A 200 -7.77 -27.96 10.10
N LEU A 201 -7.90 -26.65 10.36
CA LEU A 201 -7.16 -25.64 9.60
C LEU A 201 -5.72 -25.61 10.12
N LEU A 202 -4.71 -25.69 9.23
CA LEU A 202 -3.31 -25.62 9.66
C LEU A 202 -2.79 -24.18 9.75
N TRP A 203 -3.27 -23.29 8.88
CA TRP A 203 -2.86 -21.90 8.80
C TRP A 203 -4.11 -21.03 8.81
N VAL A 204 -4.18 -20.08 9.74
CA VAL A 204 -5.39 -19.31 10.01
C VAL A 204 -5.14 -17.83 9.70
N GLU A 205 -6.00 -17.26 8.85
CA GLU A 205 -5.98 -15.84 8.52
C GLU A 205 -6.52 -15.00 9.68
N VAL A 206 -6.05 -13.75 9.82
CA VAL A 206 -6.49 -12.85 10.91
C VAL A 206 -8.01 -12.64 10.89
N ARG A 207 -8.64 -12.60 9.71
CA ARG A 207 -10.10 -12.43 9.58
C ARG A 207 -10.89 -13.57 10.23
N ASN A 208 -10.33 -14.77 10.29
CA ASN A 208 -10.94 -15.92 10.96
C ASN A 208 -10.80 -15.80 12.48
N ILE A 209 -9.67 -15.27 12.94
CA ILE A 209 -9.39 -15.05 14.36
C ILE A 209 -10.26 -13.91 14.90
N GLU A 210 -10.40 -12.81 14.17
CA GLU A 210 -11.33 -11.71 14.48
C GLU A 210 -12.76 -12.23 14.70
N LYS A 211 -13.27 -13.04 13.76
CA LYS A 211 -14.63 -13.61 13.84
C LYS A 211 -14.85 -14.50 15.07
N ASN A 212 -13.84 -15.29 15.46
CA ASN A 212 -13.98 -16.25 16.56
C ASN A 212 -13.64 -15.63 17.93
N SER A 213 -12.68 -14.70 17.98
CA SER A 213 -12.27 -14.02 19.22
C SER A 213 -13.13 -12.81 19.58
N GLY A 214 -13.78 -12.17 18.59
CA GLY A 214 -14.46 -10.88 18.76
C GLY A 214 -13.51 -9.70 18.98
N VAL A 215 -12.19 -9.89 18.81
CA VAL A 215 -11.19 -8.82 18.88
C VAL A 215 -11.01 -8.24 17.47
N GLU A 216 -11.08 -6.90 17.36
CA GLU A 216 -10.93 -6.21 16.09
C GLU A 216 -9.64 -6.60 15.38
N ARG A 217 -9.70 -6.72 14.04
CA ARG A 217 -8.58 -7.21 13.21
C ARG A 217 -7.24 -6.54 13.52
N GLU A 218 -7.24 -5.22 13.71
CA GLU A 218 -6.01 -4.48 13.96
C GLU A 218 -5.35 -4.92 15.27
N HIS A 219 -6.13 -5.05 16.35
CA HIS A 219 -5.66 -5.51 17.65
C HIS A 219 -5.27 -6.99 17.62
N ALA A 220 -6.08 -7.83 16.97
CA ALA A 220 -5.77 -9.25 16.79
C ALA A 220 -4.44 -9.43 16.03
N THR A 221 -4.20 -8.63 14.99
CA THR A 221 -2.91 -8.64 14.25
C THR A 221 -1.75 -8.31 15.18
N ARG A 222 -1.83 -7.21 15.94
CA ARG A 222 -0.75 -6.80 16.85
C ARG A 222 -0.46 -7.86 17.92
N ILE A 223 -1.50 -8.50 18.45
CA ILE A 223 -1.36 -9.60 19.41
C ILE A 223 -0.67 -10.80 18.76
N LEU A 224 -1.07 -11.21 17.55
CA LEU A 224 -0.45 -12.33 16.83
C LEU A 224 1.02 -12.05 16.48
N GLU A 225 1.36 -10.83 16.08
CA GLU A 225 2.76 -10.43 15.88
C GLU A 225 3.56 -10.53 17.18
N GLY A 226 2.98 -10.12 18.31
CA GLY A 226 3.60 -10.27 19.62
C GLY A 226 3.84 -11.73 20.03
N LEU A 227 2.80 -12.57 19.88
CA LEU A 227 2.87 -14.02 20.11
C LEU A 227 3.91 -14.69 19.20
N MET A 228 4.07 -14.20 17.97
CA MET A 228 5.09 -14.69 17.04
C MET A 228 6.49 -14.37 17.55
N LEU A 229 6.72 -13.12 18.01
CA LEU A 229 8.02 -12.68 18.50
C LEU A 229 8.47 -13.42 19.76
N ILE A 230 7.54 -13.85 20.62
CA ILE A 230 7.84 -14.70 21.78
C ILE A 230 7.83 -16.21 21.47
N GLY A 231 7.62 -16.59 20.20
CA GLY A 231 7.72 -17.97 19.74
C GLY A 231 6.51 -18.87 20.02
N VAL A 232 5.34 -18.31 20.31
CA VAL A 232 4.08 -19.05 20.54
C VAL A 232 3.39 -19.38 19.23
N VAL A 233 3.45 -18.48 18.24
CA VAL A 233 2.86 -18.68 16.91
C VAL A 233 3.91 -18.55 15.81
N GLU A 234 3.65 -19.22 14.70
CA GLU A 234 4.36 -19.06 13.44
C GLU A 234 3.54 -18.17 12.50
N LYS A 235 4.23 -17.43 11.63
CA LYS A 235 3.63 -16.54 10.64
C LYS A 235 4.13 -16.90 9.25
N ARG A 236 3.23 -16.86 8.26
CA ARG A 236 3.55 -17.04 6.85
C ARG A 236 2.73 -16.09 5.98
N GLU A 237 3.28 -15.65 4.86
CA GLU A 237 2.53 -14.89 3.84
C GLU A 237 1.89 -15.85 2.82
N ARG A 238 0.61 -15.65 2.52
CA ARG A 238 -0.16 -16.44 1.56
C ARG A 238 -1.15 -15.55 0.82
N GLY A 239 -0.96 -15.38 -0.49
CA GLY A 239 -1.89 -14.61 -1.34
C GLY A 239 -1.98 -13.12 -0.97
N GLY A 240 -0.92 -12.53 -0.41
CA GLY A 240 -0.90 -11.14 0.04
C GLY A 240 -1.51 -10.90 1.43
N GLU A 241 -1.97 -11.94 2.12
CA GLU A 241 -2.38 -11.89 3.53
C GLU A 241 -1.41 -12.70 4.41
N TYR A 242 -1.37 -12.38 5.71
CA TYR A 242 -0.62 -13.14 6.70
C TYR A 242 -1.51 -14.18 7.37
N VAL A 243 -0.99 -15.40 7.45
CA VAL A 243 -1.60 -16.54 8.13
C VAL A 243 -0.73 -16.97 9.30
N TYR A 244 -1.38 -17.47 10.35
CA TYR A 244 -0.77 -17.81 11.62
C TYR A 244 -1.06 -19.26 12.00
N LYS A 245 -0.12 -19.89 12.71
CA LYS A 245 -0.24 -21.24 13.27
C LYS A 245 0.33 -21.27 14.68
N LEU A 246 -0.17 -22.12 15.57
CA LEU A 246 0.47 -22.36 16.87
C LEU A 246 1.71 -23.21 16.64
N ARG A 247 2.80 -22.85 17.29
CA ARG A 247 4.03 -23.61 17.16
C ARG A 247 3.82 -25.04 17.69
N GLY A 248 4.28 -26.04 16.92
CA GLY A 248 4.08 -27.46 17.24
C GLY A 248 2.71 -28.04 16.85
N PHE A 249 1.77 -27.25 16.31
CA PHE A 249 0.52 -27.80 15.78
C PHE A 249 0.75 -28.43 14.39
N GLY A 250 0.33 -29.70 14.22
CA GLY A 250 0.47 -30.46 12.97
C GLY A 250 1.88 -30.98 12.69
N GLU A 251 2.74 -31.06 13.70
CA GLU A 251 4.03 -31.77 13.65
C GLU A 251 3.83 -33.16 14.26
N ASP A 252 3.17 -34.05 13.51
CA ASP A 252 3.17 -35.51 13.68
C ASP A 252 3.59 -36.17 12.35
#